data_AF-X1N7J1-F1
#
_entry.id   AF-X1N7J1-F1
#
_cell.length_a   1.000
_cell.length_b   1.000
_cell.length_c   1.000
_cell.angle_alpha   90.00
_cell.angle_beta   90.00
_cell.angle_gamma   90.00
#
_symmetry.space_group_name_H-M   'P 1'
#
loop_
_entity.id
_entity.type
_entity.pdbx_description
1 polymer ?
#
loop_
_entity_poly.entity_id
_entity_poly.type
_entity_poly.pdbx_seq_one_letter_code
_entity_poly.pdbx_strand_id
1 'polypeptide(L)'
;IIEPIKLISRLTARGSKYSKVKQTTQFIIGAAGESDVEIVKYMWGLYKRLGLQRIYFSAYQKGLGDKSLPGERVTLEKPGDVFAREHRLYQVDFLLRKYGFAESDMVFGDSGNLSLMCDPKEAWAKRHPERFPVSANRASKFELLRVPGLGPVTVARILQRRRQGWIRSIEDVGKLGARLAKANQYLVF
;
A
#
# COMPACT_ATOMS: atom_id res chain seq x y z
N ILE A 1 22.66 -11.33 -0.61
CA ILE A 1 21.18 -11.43 -0.70
C ILE A 1 20.65 -11.06 -2.09
N ILE A 2 21.04 -9.92 -2.68
CA ILE A 2 20.46 -9.44 -3.95
C ILE A 2 20.77 -10.32 -5.18
N GLU A 3 22.00 -10.83 -5.31
CA GLU A 3 22.40 -11.64 -6.47
C GLU A 3 21.55 -12.92 -6.65
N PRO A 4 21.30 -13.73 -5.61
CA PRO A 4 20.33 -14.84 -5.69
C PRO A 4 18.95 -14.41 -6.17
N ILE A 5 18.41 -13.29 -5.67
CA ILE A 5 17.07 -12.82 -6.07
C ILE A 5 17.07 -12.41 -7.55
N LYS A 6 18.11 -11.73 -8.03
CA LYS A 6 18.26 -11.41 -9.46
C LYS A 6 18.34 -12.67 -10.32
N LEU A 7 19.07 -13.69 -9.87
CA LEU A 7 19.15 -14.97 -10.59
C LEU A 7 17.77 -15.62 -10.71
N ILE A 8 17.04 -15.76 -9.59
CA ILE A 8 15.70 -16.35 -9.61
C ILE A 8 14.78 -15.51 -10.49
N SER A 9 14.84 -14.18 -10.42
CA SER A 9 14.04 -13.28 -11.27
C SER A 9 14.26 -13.53 -12.77
N ARG A 10 15.52 -13.70 -13.21
CA ARG A 10 15.84 -14.09 -14.60
C ARG A 10 15.26 -15.46 -14.95
N LEU A 11 15.42 -16.44 -14.06
CA LEU A 11 14.94 -17.80 -14.28
C LEU A 11 13.41 -17.89 -14.32
N THR A 12 12.68 -16.97 -13.70
CA THR A 12 11.21 -16.92 -13.67
C THR A 12 10.60 -15.85 -14.58
N ALA A 13 11.40 -15.22 -15.44
CA ALA A 13 10.92 -14.22 -16.38
C ALA A 13 9.89 -14.81 -17.37
N ARG A 14 9.05 -13.96 -17.96
CA ARG A 14 8.07 -14.40 -18.97
C ARG A 14 8.78 -15.12 -20.12
N GLY A 15 8.32 -16.33 -20.46
CA GLY A 15 8.92 -17.15 -21.52
C GLY A 15 10.05 -18.07 -21.06
N SER A 16 10.49 -17.98 -19.79
CA SER A 16 11.47 -18.92 -19.25
C SER A 16 10.82 -20.25 -18.81
N LYS A 17 11.67 -21.26 -18.60
CA LYS A 17 11.28 -22.59 -18.06
C LYS A 17 10.50 -22.49 -16.75
N TYR A 18 10.83 -21.52 -15.89
CA TYR A 18 10.20 -21.36 -14.58
C TYR A 18 9.25 -20.16 -14.50
N SER A 19 8.69 -19.71 -15.63
CA SER A 19 7.78 -18.56 -15.72
C SER A 19 6.50 -18.66 -14.86
N LYS A 20 6.13 -19.86 -14.41
CA LYS A 20 5.00 -20.08 -13.49
C LYS A 20 5.38 -19.96 -12.01
N VAL A 21 6.68 -19.92 -11.68
CA VAL A 21 7.17 -19.80 -10.31
C VAL A 21 7.01 -18.36 -9.85
N LYS A 22 6.41 -18.20 -8.67
CA LYS A 22 6.15 -16.91 -8.05
C LYS A 22 7.12 -16.70 -6.89
N GLN A 23 7.66 -15.49 -6.79
CA GLN A 23 8.60 -15.13 -5.73
C GLN A 23 7.92 -14.26 -4.69
N THR A 24 8.25 -14.54 -3.43
CA THR A 24 7.88 -13.72 -2.28
C THR A 24 9.08 -13.54 -1.36
N THR A 25 9.05 -12.53 -0.51
CA THR A 25 10.11 -12.28 0.48
C THR A 25 9.49 -11.73 1.76
N GLN A 26 10.29 -11.64 2.82
CA GLN A 26 9.89 -11.07 4.10
C GLN A 26 10.93 -10.05 4.56
N PHE A 27 10.46 -8.90 5.01
CA PHE A 27 11.26 -7.86 5.65
C PHE A 27 11.02 -7.88 7.16
N ILE A 28 12.10 -7.69 7.92
CA ILE A 28 12.04 -7.46 9.35
C ILE A 28 12.16 -5.96 9.57
N ILE A 29 11.14 -5.35 10.17
CA ILE A 29 10.98 -3.90 10.27
C ILE A 29 11.43 -3.40 11.64
N GLY A 30 12.30 -2.39 11.66
CA GLY A 30 12.88 -1.77 12.84
C GLY A 30 14.17 -2.42 13.33
N ALA A 31 14.65 -3.48 12.66
CA ALA A 31 15.85 -4.20 13.09
C ALA A 31 17.16 -3.46 12.79
N ALA A 32 17.19 -2.64 11.74
CA ALA A 32 18.39 -1.95 11.27
C ALA A 32 18.35 -0.43 11.43
N GLY A 33 17.27 0.11 12.01
CA GLY A 33 17.04 1.56 12.10
C GLY A 33 16.63 2.19 10.77
N GLU A 34 16.16 1.39 9.82
CA GLU A 34 15.73 1.83 8.50
C GLU A 34 14.44 2.65 8.55
N SER A 35 14.32 3.63 7.66
CA SER A 35 13.14 4.48 7.51
C SER A 35 12.10 3.85 6.57
N ASP A 36 10.84 4.29 6.66
CA ASP A 36 9.80 3.78 5.75
C ASP A 36 10.03 4.20 4.30
N VAL A 37 10.63 5.37 4.05
CA VAL A 37 10.97 5.78 2.68
C VAL A 37 11.96 4.80 2.02
N GLU A 38 12.96 4.33 2.78
CA GLU A 38 13.91 3.32 2.29
C GLU A 38 13.19 1.99 2.01
N ILE A 39 12.36 1.53 2.95
CA ILE A 39 11.60 0.28 2.78
C ILE A 39 10.71 0.34 1.54
N VAL A 40 9.97 1.44 1.36
CA VAL A 40 9.07 1.62 0.21
C VAL A 40 9.85 1.68 -1.10
N LYS A 41 11.00 2.36 -1.14
CA LYS A 41 11.89 2.40 -2.31
C LYS A 41 12.42 1.02 -2.68
N TYR A 42 12.83 0.22 -1.70
CA TYR A 42 13.26 -1.17 -1.94
C TYR A 42 12.09 -2.03 -2.43
N MET A 43 10.94 -1.95 -1.78
CA MET A 43 9.72 -2.64 -2.17
C MET A 43 9.32 -2.33 -3.63
N TRP A 44 9.33 -1.06 -4.01
CA TRP A 44 9.06 -0.63 -5.38
C TRP A 44 10.02 -1.27 -6.39
N GLY A 45 11.32 -1.29 -6.05
CA GLY A 45 12.34 -1.96 -6.85
C GLY A 45 12.12 -3.47 -7.01
N LEU A 46 11.76 -4.16 -5.92
CA LEU A 46 11.46 -5.59 -5.93
C LEU A 46 10.26 -5.91 -6.82
N TYR A 47 9.22 -5.08 -6.80
CA TYR A 47 8.05 -5.27 -7.65
C TYR A 47 8.32 -4.92 -9.11
N LYS A 48 8.88 -3.75 -9.40
CA LYS A 48 9.01 -3.25 -10.77
C LYS A 48 10.18 -3.87 -11.53
N ARG A 49 11.30 -4.16 -10.86
CA ARG A 49 12.50 -4.70 -11.50
C ARG A 49 12.64 -6.20 -11.37
N LEU A 50 12.22 -6.78 -10.23
CA LEU A 50 12.44 -8.21 -9.95
C LEU A 50 11.17 -9.06 -10.04
N GLY A 51 10.00 -8.44 -10.25
CA GLY A 51 8.75 -9.17 -10.53
C GLY A 51 8.19 -9.96 -9.34
N LEU A 52 8.57 -9.57 -8.11
CA LEU A 52 8.03 -10.21 -6.91
C LEU A 52 6.50 -10.10 -6.89
N GLN A 53 5.84 -11.09 -6.28
CA GLN A 53 4.38 -11.13 -6.22
C GLN A 53 3.84 -10.58 -4.90
N ARG A 54 4.61 -10.73 -3.83
CA ARG A 54 4.25 -10.28 -2.49
C ARG A 54 5.49 -10.12 -1.60
N ILE A 55 5.44 -9.13 -0.73
CA ILE A 55 6.37 -8.90 0.37
C ILE A 55 5.57 -9.05 1.66
N TYR A 56 6.14 -9.76 2.63
CA TYR A 56 5.63 -9.87 3.98
C TYR A 56 6.47 -8.97 4.90
N PHE A 57 5.83 -8.45 5.93
CA PHE A 57 6.46 -7.64 6.97
C PHE A 57 6.29 -8.32 8.31
N SER A 58 7.31 -8.20 9.16
CA SER A 58 7.26 -8.60 10.55
C SER A 58 8.04 -7.56 11.36
N ALA A 59 7.38 -6.97 12.35
CA ALA A 59 8.01 -6.08 13.31
C ALA A 59 9.13 -6.78 14.09
N TYR A 60 10.29 -6.15 14.21
CA TYR A 60 11.36 -6.62 15.07
C TYR A 60 10.92 -6.57 16.53
N GLN A 61 11.05 -7.70 17.23
CA GLN A 61 10.75 -7.81 18.65
C GLN A 61 12.06 -7.84 19.44
N LYS A 62 12.18 -6.92 20.41
CA LYS A 62 13.35 -6.76 21.27
C LYS A 62 13.39 -7.76 22.41
N GLY A 63 14.54 -7.83 23.08
CA GLY A 63 14.71 -8.50 24.37
C GLY A 63 15.25 -9.92 24.28
N LEU A 64 15.41 -10.46 23.07
CA LEU A 64 16.00 -11.77 22.83
C LEU A 64 17.35 -11.68 22.10
N GLY A 65 17.70 -10.52 21.55
CA GLY A 65 18.93 -10.29 20.81
C GLY A 65 20.08 -9.75 21.66
N ASP A 66 21.27 -9.75 21.07
CA ASP A 66 22.44 -9.08 21.65
C ASP A 66 22.19 -7.56 21.72
N LYS A 67 22.49 -6.94 22.86
CA LYS A 67 22.29 -5.49 23.11
C LYS A 67 23.06 -4.58 22.14
N SER A 68 24.05 -5.12 21.42
CA SER A 68 24.78 -4.41 20.36
C SER A 68 23.98 -4.26 19.07
N LEU A 69 22.95 -5.07 18.84
CA LEU A 69 22.14 -5.02 17.63
C LEU A 69 21.39 -3.67 17.53
N PRO A 70 21.35 -3.04 16.35
CA PRO A 70 20.64 -1.76 16.17
C PRO A 70 19.18 -1.83 16.62
N GLY A 71 18.47 -2.90 16.27
CA GLY A 71 17.08 -3.12 16.66
C GLY A 71 16.84 -3.15 18.17
N GLU A 72 17.80 -3.60 18.98
CA GLU A 72 17.69 -3.56 20.44
C GLU A 72 17.81 -2.12 20.98
N ARG A 73 18.45 -1.22 20.22
CA ARG A 73 18.70 0.18 20.60
C ARG A 73 17.63 1.17 20.13
N VAL A 74 16.77 0.80 19.18
CA VAL A 74 15.75 1.72 18.62
C VAL A 74 14.68 2.08 19.66
N THR A 75 14.65 3.31 20.16
CA THR A 75 13.59 3.74 21.08
C THR A 75 12.31 4.04 20.31
N LEU A 76 11.43 3.05 20.13
CA LEU A 76 10.04 3.32 19.78
C LEU A 76 9.30 3.67 21.07
N GLU A 77 8.57 4.79 21.05
CA GLU A 77 7.94 5.36 22.24
C GLU A 77 6.96 4.37 22.90
N LYS A 78 6.28 3.53 22.09
CA LYS A 78 5.32 2.54 22.57
C LYS A 78 5.43 1.21 21.81
N PRO A 79 5.27 0.05 22.47
CA PRO A 79 5.23 -1.26 21.81
C PRO A 79 4.17 -1.37 20.70
N GLY A 80 3.05 -0.63 20.80
CA GLY A 80 2.01 -0.61 19.77
C GLY A 80 2.45 0.04 18.45
N ASP A 81 3.45 0.92 18.49
CA ASP A 81 3.88 1.68 17.31
C ASP A 81 4.58 0.79 16.28
N VAL A 82 5.26 -0.28 16.73
CA VAL A 82 5.95 -1.21 15.83
C VAL A 82 4.94 -1.97 14.95
N PHE A 83 3.84 -2.43 15.57
CA PHE A 83 2.78 -3.12 14.85
C PHE A 83 1.94 -2.17 13.98
N ALA A 84 1.72 -0.93 14.44
CA ALA A 84 1.08 0.10 13.63
C ALA A 84 1.91 0.40 12.38
N ARG A 85 3.23 0.54 12.53
CA ARG A 85 4.18 0.73 11.42
C ARG A 85 4.15 -0.45 10.44
N GLU A 86 4.22 -1.69 10.94
CA GLU A 86 4.07 -2.90 10.12
C GLU A 86 2.77 -2.88 9.30
N HIS A 87 1.64 -2.56 9.95
CA HIS A 87 0.35 -2.45 9.29
C HIS A 87 0.32 -1.36 8.22
N ARG A 88 0.96 -0.20 8.45
CA ARG A 88 1.09 0.87 7.44
C ARG A 88 1.86 0.40 6.21
N LEU A 89 2.94 -0.35 6.38
CA LEU A 89 3.70 -0.93 5.27
C LEU A 89 2.88 -1.94 4.45
N TYR A 90 2.06 -2.76 5.11
CA TYR A 90 1.09 -3.63 4.39
C TYR A 90 0.05 -2.82 3.60
N GLN A 91 -0.39 -1.68 4.11
CA GLN A 91 -1.29 -0.80 3.37
C GLN A 91 -0.60 -0.22 2.13
N VAL A 92 0.64 0.26 2.26
CA VAL A 92 1.43 0.76 1.11
C VAL A 92 1.62 -0.35 0.08
N ASP A 93 2.03 -1.55 0.49
CA ASP A 93 2.17 -2.71 -0.40
C ASP A 93 0.89 -2.95 -1.23
N PHE A 94 -0.27 -2.89 -0.58
CA PHE A 94 -1.55 -3.07 -1.25
C PHE A 94 -1.84 -1.96 -2.27
N LEU A 95 -1.51 -0.71 -1.94
CA LEU A 95 -1.66 0.43 -2.86
C LEU A 95 -0.79 0.25 -4.11
N LEU A 96 0.48 -0.12 -3.93
CA LEU A 96 1.40 -0.34 -5.05
C LEU A 96 0.91 -1.47 -5.97
N ARG A 97 0.52 -2.62 -5.40
CA ARG A 97 0.18 -3.81 -6.19
C ARG A 97 -1.22 -3.79 -6.79
N LYS A 98 -2.20 -3.20 -6.11
CA LYS A 98 -3.62 -3.33 -6.46
C LYS A 98 -4.27 -2.03 -6.89
N TYR A 99 -3.71 -0.87 -6.51
CA TYR A 99 -4.33 0.44 -6.73
C TYR A 99 -3.59 1.27 -7.77
N GLY A 100 -2.43 0.79 -8.24
CA GLY A 100 -1.62 1.50 -9.23
C GLY A 100 -0.94 2.75 -8.66
N PHE A 101 -0.69 2.77 -7.34
CA PHE A 101 0.16 3.78 -6.73
C PHE A 101 1.62 3.52 -7.10
N ALA A 102 2.40 4.61 -7.16
CA ALA A 102 3.84 4.58 -7.28
C ALA A 102 4.52 4.85 -5.93
N GLU A 103 5.81 4.57 -5.83
CA GLU A 103 6.65 5.00 -4.69
C GLU A 103 6.50 6.50 -4.43
N SER A 104 6.54 7.32 -5.49
CA SER A 104 6.43 8.77 -5.42
C SER A 104 5.07 9.28 -4.94
N ASP A 105 4.05 8.41 -4.88
CA ASP A 105 2.74 8.75 -4.33
C ASP A 105 2.71 8.58 -2.79
N MET A 106 3.74 8.02 -2.15
CA MET A 106 3.72 7.84 -0.71
C MET A 106 4.09 9.14 0.01
N VAL A 107 3.28 9.50 1.01
CA VAL A 107 3.50 10.69 1.83
C VAL A 107 4.20 10.27 3.13
N PHE A 108 5.38 10.84 3.36
CA PHE A 108 6.20 10.62 4.55
C PHE A 108 6.26 11.90 5.39
N GLY A 109 6.45 11.76 6.70
CA GLY A 109 6.79 12.88 7.58
C GLY A 109 8.28 13.23 7.51
N ASP A 110 8.69 14.25 8.26
CA ASP A 110 10.06 14.78 8.25
C ASP A 110 11.12 13.74 8.64
N SER A 111 10.74 12.74 9.45
CA SER A 111 11.61 11.62 9.83
C SER A 111 11.72 10.51 8.76
N GLY A 112 11.13 10.69 7.58
CA GLY A 112 11.07 9.68 6.52
C GLY A 112 10.14 8.49 6.81
N ASN A 113 9.29 8.58 7.83
CA ASN A 113 8.36 7.51 8.23
C ASN A 113 6.91 7.83 7.85
N LEU A 114 6.11 6.78 7.70
CA LEU A 114 4.67 6.88 7.46
C LEU A 114 3.95 7.35 8.73
N SER A 115 2.83 8.03 8.56
CA SER A 115 1.97 8.38 9.69
C SER A 115 1.40 7.13 10.35
N LEU A 116 1.60 6.99 11.66
CA LEU A 116 0.95 5.92 12.43
C LEU A 116 -0.55 6.13 12.56
N MET A 117 -1.02 7.38 12.50
CA MET A 117 -2.43 7.74 12.74
C MET A 117 -3.26 7.87 11.46
N CYS A 118 -2.64 8.26 10.33
CA CYS A 118 -3.32 8.42 9.05
C CYS A 118 -2.99 7.28 8.10
N ASP A 119 -3.99 6.70 7.43
CA ASP A 119 -3.72 5.68 6.42
C ASP A 119 -3.03 6.28 5.18
N PRO A 120 -2.13 5.55 4.49
CA PRO A 120 -1.37 6.11 3.38
C PRO A 120 -2.22 6.62 2.21
N LYS A 121 -3.39 6.01 1.97
CA LYS A 121 -4.28 6.42 0.87
C LYS A 121 -5.00 7.72 1.21
N GLU A 122 -5.43 7.88 2.45
CA GLU A 122 -6.00 9.14 2.95
C GLU A 122 -4.93 10.24 3.05
N ALA A 123 -3.72 9.91 3.51
CA ALA A 123 -2.61 10.87 3.54
C ALA A 123 -2.31 11.41 2.14
N TRP A 124 -2.28 10.54 1.12
CA TRP A 124 -2.16 10.95 -0.28
C TRP A 124 -3.33 11.85 -0.71
N ALA A 125 -4.57 11.48 -0.39
CA ALA A 125 -5.73 12.26 -0.79
C ALA A 125 -5.74 13.68 -0.18
N LYS A 126 -5.31 13.82 1.08
CA LYS A 126 -5.14 15.12 1.76
C LYS A 126 -4.06 15.98 1.11
N ARG A 127 -3.00 15.36 0.60
CA ARG A 127 -1.90 16.05 -0.10
C ARG A 127 -2.28 16.46 -1.52
N HIS A 128 -3.31 15.83 -2.10
CA HIS A 128 -3.75 16.04 -3.47
C HIS A 128 -5.24 16.42 -3.56
N PRO A 129 -5.67 17.53 -2.92
CA PRO A 129 -7.07 17.95 -2.96
C PRO A 129 -7.55 18.28 -4.38
N GLU A 130 -6.65 18.69 -5.28
CA GLU A 130 -6.93 18.99 -6.69
C GLU A 130 -7.41 17.78 -7.50
N ARG A 131 -7.25 16.56 -6.98
CA ARG A 131 -7.71 15.32 -7.61
C ARG A 131 -9.16 14.98 -7.28
N PHE A 132 -9.81 15.78 -6.43
CA PHE A 132 -11.16 15.54 -5.94
C PHE A 132 -12.06 16.76 -6.21
N PRO A 133 -13.39 16.58 -6.36
CA PRO A 133 -14.11 15.30 -6.30
C PRO A 133 -13.93 14.45 -7.57
N VAL A 134 -13.99 13.12 -7.41
CA VAL A 134 -13.92 12.16 -8.51
C VAL A 134 -15.34 11.82 -8.98
N SER A 135 -15.61 11.91 -10.27
CA SER A 135 -16.93 11.56 -10.82
C SER A 135 -17.21 10.06 -10.73
N ALA A 136 -18.22 9.68 -9.92
CA ALA A 136 -18.66 8.31 -9.74
C ALA A 136 -19.17 7.68 -11.04
N ASN A 137 -19.66 8.46 -12.01
CA ASN A 137 -20.16 7.97 -13.31
C ASN A 137 -19.13 8.03 -14.45
N ARG A 138 -18.13 8.92 -14.39
CA ARG A 138 -17.20 9.15 -15.50
C ARG A 138 -15.76 8.72 -15.24
N ALA A 139 -15.29 8.79 -14.00
CA ALA A 139 -13.87 8.55 -13.68
C ALA A 139 -13.42 7.12 -14.02
N SER A 140 -12.17 6.95 -14.41
CA SER A 140 -11.58 5.64 -14.67
C SER A 140 -11.52 4.77 -13.41
N LYS A 141 -11.29 3.46 -13.61
CA LYS A 141 -11.06 2.51 -12.51
C LYS A 141 -9.97 2.99 -11.54
N PHE A 142 -8.86 3.50 -12.07
CA PHE A 142 -7.71 3.89 -11.25
C PHE A 142 -7.95 5.20 -10.50
N GLU A 143 -8.68 6.15 -11.10
CA GLU A 143 -9.11 7.36 -10.40
C GLU A 143 -10.06 7.03 -9.24
N LEU A 144 -11.04 6.15 -9.45
CA LEU A 144 -11.90 5.66 -8.36
C LEU A 144 -11.09 4.93 -7.27
N LEU A 145 -10.06 4.17 -7.66
CA LEU A 145 -9.15 3.54 -6.71
C LEU A 145 -8.29 4.53 -5.95
N ARG A 146 -8.23 5.83 -6.31
CA ARG A 146 -7.58 6.86 -5.49
C ARG A 146 -8.46 7.38 -4.35
N VAL A 147 -9.79 7.26 -4.47
CA VAL A 147 -10.76 7.76 -3.47
C VAL A 147 -10.67 7.01 -2.14
N PRO A 148 -10.37 7.68 -1.00
CA PRO A 148 -10.39 7.05 0.33
C PRO A 148 -11.72 6.34 0.62
N GLY A 149 -11.65 5.16 1.25
CA GLY A 149 -12.84 4.34 1.51
C GLY A 149 -13.29 3.43 0.36
N LEU A 150 -12.87 3.70 -0.89
CA LEU A 150 -13.08 2.77 -2.01
C LEU A 150 -11.96 1.72 -2.12
N GLY A 151 -12.35 0.46 -2.28
CA GLY A 151 -11.45 -0.65 -2.62
C GLY A 151 -11.85 -1.35 -3.91
N PRO A 152 -11.06 -2.32 -4.41
CA PRO A 152 -11.26 -2.96 -5.71
C PRO A 152 -12.65 -3.54 -5.91
N VAL A 153 -13.23 -4.14 -4.85
CA VAL A 153 -14.59 -4.69 -4.87
C VAL A 153 -15.62 -3.59 -5.08
N THR A 154 -15.54 -2.51 -4.30
CA THR A 154 -16.46 -1.38 -4.41
C THR A 154 -16.32 -0.67 -5.75
N VAL A 155 -15.10 -0.45 -6.23
CA VAL A 155 -14.85 0.14 -7.55
C VAL A 155 -15.41 -0.75 -8.66
N ALA A 156 -15.26 -2.07 -8.57
CA ALA A 156 -15.87 -3.00 -9.52
C ALA A 156 -17.40 -2.88 -9.54
N ARG A 157 -18.04 -2.73 -8.37
CA ARG A 157 -19.49 -2.48 -8.27
C ARG A 157 -19.91 -1.17 -8.91
N ILE A 158 -19.17 -0.07 -8.68
CA ILE A 158 -19.42 1.22 -9.34
C ILE A 158 -19.40 1.04 -10.86
N LEU A 159 -18.34 0.42 -11.39
CA LEU A 159 -18.20 0.20 -12.83
C LEU A 159 -19.30 -0.69 -13.41
N GLN A 160 -19.76 -1.69 -12.66
CA GLN A 160 -20.88 -2.52 -13.07
C GLN A 160 -22.20 -1.73 -13.05
N ARG A 161 -22.43 -0.94 -11.99
CA ARG A 161 -23.65 -0.14 -11.81
C ARG A 161 -23.81 0.89 -12.92
N ARG A 162 -22.72 1.55 -13.36
CA ARG A 162 -22.71 2.47 -14.51
C ARG A 162 -23.30 1.86 -15.79
N ARG A 163 -23.15 0.54 -15.97
CA ARG A 163 -23.70 -0.16 -17.15
C ARG A 163 -25.20 -0.39 -17.06
N GLN A 164 -25.75 -0.36 -15.85
CA GLN A 164 -27.17 -0.58 -15.56
C GLN A 164 -27.95 0.74 -15.46
N GLY A 165 -27.26 1.86 -15.27
CA GLY A 165 -27.86 3.18 -15.17
C GLY A 165 -26.95 4.18 -14.48
N TRP A 166 -27.43 5.42 -14.39
CA TRP A 166 -26.73 6.50 -13.73
C TRP A 166 -26.75 6.31 -12.21
N ILE A 167 -25.59 6.44 -11.57
CA ILE A 167 -25.44 6.43 -10.10
C ILE A 167 -25.79 7.83 -9.61
N ARG A 168 -26.81 7.97 -8.75
CA ARG A 168 -27.27 9.28 -8.26
C ARG A 168 -26.72 9.62 -6.88
N SER A 169 -26.30 8.61 -6.12
CA SER A 169 -25.89 8.76 -4.74
C SER A 169 -24.91 7.65 -4.32
N ILE A 170 -24.27 7.79 -3.16
CA ILE A 170 -23.36 6.77 -2.64
C ILE A 170 -24.09 5.48 -2.26
N GLU A 171 -25.37 5.60 -1.89
CA GLU A 171 -26.26 4.51 -1.52
C GLU A 171 -26.54 3.57 -2.70
N ASP A 172 -26.49 4.08 -3.94
CA ASP A 172 -26.62 3.26 -5.16
C ASP A 172 -25.45 2.28 -5.37
N VAL A 173 -24.32 2.49 -4.67
CA VAL A 173 -23.12 1.64 -4.74
C VAL A 173 -23.19 0.47 -3.74
N GLY A 174 -23.96 0.62 -2.66
CA GLY A 174 -24.17 -0.41 -1.66
C GLY A 174 -24.50 0.16 -0.27
N LYS A 175 -24.67 -0.73 0.72
CA LYS A 175 -25.02 -0.37 2.10
C LYS A 175 -24.02 0.62 2.69
N LEU A 176 -24.51 1.80 3.10
CA LEU A 176 -23.70 2.85 3.69
C LEU A 176 -23.11 2.37 5.03
N GLY A 177 -21.79 2.16 5.03
CA GLY A 177 -20.99 1.93 6.23
C GLY A 177 -19.85 2.94 6.31
N ALA A 178 -19.08 2.92 7.40
CA ALA A 178 -18.05 3.93 7.68
C ALA A 178 -17.08 4.21 6.50
N ARG A 179 -16.71 3.17 5.73
CA ARG A 179 -15.83 3.32 4.56
C ARG A 179 -16.51 4.03 3.38
N LEU A 180 -17.78 3.71 3.08
CA LEU A 180 -18.52 4.38 2.01
C LEU A 180 -18.91 5.80 2.40
N ALA A 181 -19.26 6.02 3.66
CA ALA A 181 -19.48 7.36 4.20
C ALA A 181 -18.25 8.24 4.03
N LYS A 182 -17.05 7.72 4.33
CA LYS A 182 -15.78 8.41 4.07
C LYS A 182 -15.56 8.71 2.58
N ALA A 183 -15.96 7.82 1.67
CA ALA A 183 -15.80 8.03 0.24
C ALA A 183 -16.72 9.14 -0.31
N ASN A 184 -17.88 9.37 0.32
CA ASN A 184 -18.88 10.32 -0.15
C ASN A 184 -18.32 11.75 -0.32
N GLN A 185 -17.48 12.21 0.60
CA GLN A 185 -16.86 13.54 0.55
C GLN A 185 -15.88 13.75 -0.62
N TYR A 186 -15.45 12.67 -1.27
CA TYR A 186 -14.47 12.68 -2.37
C TYR A 186 -15.11 12.40 -3.73
N LEU A 187 -16.44 12.22 -3.78
CA LEU A 187 -17.16 11.81 -4.98
C LEU A 187 -18.16 12.88 -5.41
N VAL A 188 -18.40 12.93 -6.72
CA VAL A 188 -19.55 13.61 -7.32
C VAL A 188 -20.31 12.60 -8.18
N PHE A 189 -21.64 12.67 -8.16
CA PHE A 189 -22.52 11.70 -8.82
C PHE A 189 -23.13 12.29 -10.10
#